data_AF-A0A812JH25-F1
#
_entry.id   AF-A0A812JH25-F1
#
_cell.length_a   1.000
_cell.length_b   1.000
_cell.length_c   1.000
_cell.angle_alpha   90.00
_cell.angle_beta   90.00
_cell.angle_gamma   90.00
#
_symmetry.space_group_name_H-M   'P 1'
#
loop_
_entity.id
_entity.type
_entity.pdbx_description
1 polymer ?
#
loop_
_entity_poly.entity_id
_entity_poly.type
_entity_poly.pdbx_seq_one_letter_code
_entity_poly.pdbx_strand_id
1 'polypeptide(L)'
;MDKRLEDVSSLEISGSRQACLNRSFSFEPGDSGDGVFKDRASASRWLYYGSDGRWHFGSTISKNTGQLATVLRSSLCDTSSPPDNAWEERVLLFGRFFGFQPSSAKVRCEFWEDCRAAWNTAKTSGACNALQILDCEIAEINAMYDQIMSGSEDGEAPKFRQRGRDAWLYYASDGRWHFGFGRAAARSLPGNRLRSQECQPGTLPVDVRNWEVRGKGAGCERCSFLPSRTRLLRDASDAWSWRNDVWSVSAAVEIRGARCSDSNGCYELQHARSEGSPVFKHRTLQHWLYFASDGRWYVGGDADDMCLWASRGSLRSCECAPGTLPADVDAWEEESPLYNGYVRAKACIVTSIPGPDLKIFKDAVLSAPPAVQVTGAAATDWNGRYTLQVHGSCPTRLPSFWKADLDVWLYQCDDGRWYVGHKKHKEKRCPGRGLRSSACRTGELPCLASWDEHRWCYARSIFEPAVCVKVLVEEG
;
A
#
# COMPACT_ATOMS: atom_id res chain seq x y z
N MET A 1 -0.51 3.51 -29.34
CA MET A 1 -1.81 3.43 -28.66
C MET A 1 -2.81 2.95 -29.68
N ASP A 2 -3.34 1.73 -29.53
CA ASP A 2 -4.43 1.24 -30.38
C ASP A 2 -5.74 1.81 -29.80
N LYS A 3 -6.11 3.04 -30.17
CA LYS A 3 -7.46 3.56 -29.93
C LYS A 3 -8.44 2.68 -30.73
N ARG A 4 -9.69 2.49 -30.32
CA ARG A 4 -10.65 1.72 -31.12
C ARG A 4 -11.90 2.54 -31.38
N LEU A 5 -12.40 2.48 -32.60
CA LEU A 5 -13.62 3.17 -33.05
C LEU A 5 -14.84 2.87 -32.21
N GLU A 6 -14.89 1.65 -31.66
CA GLU A 6 -16.02 1.14 -30.87
C GLU A 6 -16.30 1.97 -29.60
N ASP A 7 -15.31 2.73 -29.15
CA ASP A 7 -15.42 3.60 -27.96
C ASP A 7 -16.01 4.99 -28.26
N VAL A 8 -16.29 5.32 -29.52
CA VAL A 8 -16.84 6.63 -29.92
C VAL A 8 -18.36 6.51 -30.08
N SER A 9 -19.16 7.04 -29.15
CA SER A 9 -20.63 6.97 -29.21
C SER A 9 -21.24 7.88 -30.29
N SER A 10 -20.66 9.07 -30.46
CA SER A 10 -21.05 10.05 -31.46
C SER A 10 -19.84 10.85 -31.93
N LEU A 11 -19.92 11.28 -33.19
CA LEU A 11 -18.90 12.06 -33.85
C LEU A 11 -19.56 13.29 -34.46
N GLU A 12 -19.04 14.48 -34.20
CA GLU A 12 -19.51 15.72 -34.80
C GLU A 12 -18.49 16.20 -35.83
N ILE A 13 -18.95 16.44 -37.06
CA ILE A 13 -18.17 17.15 -38.07
C ILE A 13 -18.65 18.59 -38.06
N SER A 14 -17.73 19.55 -37.98
CA SER A 14 -18.03 20.99 -38.03
C SER A 14 -17.00 21.73 -38.88
N GLY A 15 -17.31 22.93 -39.36
CA GLY A 15 -16.35 23.77 -40.11
C GLY A 15 -16.09 23.36 -41.57
N SER A 16 -16.84 22.40 -42.11
CA SER A 16 -16.82 22.07 -43.54
C SER A 16 -17.49 23.18 -44.36
N ARG A 17 -16.98 23.44 -45.57
CA ARG A 17 -17.61 24.37 -46.52
C ARG A 17 -18.94 23.84 -47.06
N GLN A 18 -19.15 22.53 -47.01
CA GLN A 18 -20.41 21.93 -47.40
C GLN A 18 -21.29 21.80 -46.15
N ALA A 19 -22.29 22.66 -46.02
CA ALA A 19 -23.18 22.69 -44.85
C ALA A 19 -23.86 21.34 -44.54
N CYS A 20 -24.03 20.49 -45.55
CA CYS A 20 -24.58 19.14 -45.39
C CYS A 20 -23.65 18.17 -44.62
N LEU A 21 -22.37 18.51 -44.46
CA LEU A 21 -21.36 17.75 -43.71
C LEU A 21 -21.28 18.16 -42.23
N ASN A 22 -21.75 19.36 -41.86
CA ASN A 22 -21.65 19.85 -40.49
C ASN A 22 -22.76 19.25 -39.61
N ARG A 23 -22.57 18.01 -39.13
CA ARG A 23 -23.60 17.18 -38.47
C ARG A 23 -23.02 16.20 -37.46
N SER A 24 -23.90 15.63 -36.65
CA SER A 24 -23.59 14.56 -35.70
C SER A 24 -23.91 13.17 -36.27
N PHE A 25 -22.99 12.25 -36.05
CA PHE A 25 -23.06 10.85 -36.46
C PHE A 25 -23.10 9.96 -35.21
N SER A 26 -23.75 8.81 -35.30
CA SER A 26 -23.79 7.80 -34.23
C SER A 26 -23.09 6.53 -34.70
N PHE A 27 -22.34 5.92 -33.82
CA PHE A 27 -21.71 4.63 -34.11
C PHE A 27 -22.78 3.56 -34.37
N GLU A 28 -22.60 2.80 -35.44
CA GLU A 28 -23.43 1.64 -35.76
C GLU A 28 -22.46 0.45 -35.93
N PRO A 29 -22.51 -0.55 -35.04
CA PRO A 29 -21.60 -1.68 -35.12
C PRO A 29 -21.82 -2.43 -36.44
N GLY A 30 -20.78 -2.51 -37.27
CA GLY A 30 -20.80 -3.26 -38.52
C GLY A 30 -20.52 -4.75 -38.29
N ASP A 31 -21.06 -5.61 -39.15
CA ASP A 31 -20.85 -7.07 -39.09
C ASP A 31 -19.37 -7.49 -39.26
N SER A 32 -18.52 -6.63 -39.84
CA SER A 32 -17.09 -6.89 -40.06
C SER A 32 -16.16 -6.39 -38.94
N GLY A 33 -16.70 -5.74 -37.91
CA GLY A 33 -15.88 -5.07 -36.87
C GLY A 33 -15.26 -3.75 -37.31
N ASP A 34 -15.42 -3.36 -38.59
CA ASP A 34 -15.07 -2.03 -39.06
C ASP A 34 -16.16 -1.06 -38.61
N GLY A 35 -15.86 -0.28 -37.58
CA GLY A 35 -16.79 0.71 -37.06
C GLY A 35 -17.24 1.71 -38.13
N VAL A 36 -18.54 1.93 -38.22
CA VAL A 36 -19.12 2.95 -39.11
C VAL A 36 -19.97 3.89 -38.29
N PHE A 37 -20.03 5.15 -38.70
CA PHE A 37 -20.92 6.13 -38.08
C PHE A 37 -22.00 6.56 -39.07
N LYS A 38 -23.25 6.60 -38.63
CA LYS A 38 -24.41 6.96 -39.45
C LYS A 38 -24.93 8.34 -39.07
N ASP A 39 -25.26 9.15 -40.07
CA ASP A 39 -25.88 10.48 -39.86
C ASP A 39 -27.26 10.29 -39.20
N ARG A 40 -27.47 10.87 -38.01
CA ARG A 40 -28.75 10.78 -37.30
C ARG A 40 -29.92 11.35 -38.10
N ALA A 41 -29.64 12.35 -38.94
CA ALA A 41 -30.65 13.06 -39.72
C ALA A 41 -30.84 12.46 -41.13
N SER A 42 -30.06 11.43 -41.51
CA SER A 42 -30.11 10.86 -42.85
C SER A 42 -29.64 9.41 -42.88
N ALA A 43 -30.58 8.47 -43.07
CA ALA A 43 -30.29 7.04 -43.16
C ALA A 43 -29.33 6.66 -44.32
N SER A 44 -29.19 7.53 -45.31
CA SER A 44 -28.37 7.28 -46.49
C SER A 44 -26.90 7.72 -46.35
N ARG A 45 -26.49 8.35 -45.25
CA ARG A 45 -25.16 8.98 -45.11
C ARG A 45 -24.34 8.35 -43.98
N TRP A 46 -23.06 8.16 -44.27
CA TRP A 46 -22.16 7.37 -43.44
C TRP A 46 -20.77 7.99 -43.40
N LEU A 47 -20.11 7.86 -42.25
CA LEU A 47 -18.67 7.96 -42.09
C LEU A 47 -18.13 6.53 -41.92
N TYR A 48 -17.23 6.11 -42.79
CA TYR A 48 -16.71 4.73 -42.81
C TYR A 48 -15.23 4.70 -43.15
N TYR A 49 -14.52 3.70 -42.66
CA TYR A 49 -13.13 3.48 -42.99
C TYR A 49 -13.01 2.68 -44.30
N GLY A 50 -12.29 3.23 -45.27
CA GLY A 50 -12.09 2.66 -46.59
C GLY A 50 -10.87 1.73 -46.65
N SER A 51 -10.84 0.88 -47.67
CA SER A 51 -9.69 -0.02 -47.91
C SER A 51 -8.41 0.70 -48.34
N ASP A 52 -8.47 2.00 -48.65
CA ASP A 52 -7.31 2.85 -48.93
C ASP A 52 -6.65 3.41 -47.67
N GLY A 53 -7.09 2.96 -46.49
CA GLY A 53 -6.53 3.39 -45.21
C GLY A 53 -6.96 4.80 -44.79
N ARG A 54 -8.15 5.23 -45.21
CA ARG A 54 -8.69 6.57 -44.94
C ARG A 54 -10.13 6.49 -44.45
N TRP A 55 -10.54 7.50 -43.71
CA TRP A 55 -11.93 7.73 -43.40
C TRP A 55 -12.63 8.46 -44.54
N HIS A 56 -13.85 8.04 -44.83
CA HIS A 56 -14.67 8.61 -45.87
C HIS A 56 -16.04 9.01 -45.35
N PHE A 57 -16.52 10.17 -45.79
CA PHE A 57 -17.93 10.51 -45.71
C PHE A 57 -18.60 10.27 -47.07
N GLY A 58 -19.67 9.48 -47.09
CA GLY A 58 -20.36 9.14 -48.32
C GLY A 58 -21.77 8.63 -48.13
N SER A 59 -22.40 8.28 -49.25
CA SER A 59 -23.72 7.64 -49.25
C SER A 59 -23.63 6.15 -48.90
N THR A 60 -24.77 5.49 -48.71
CA THR A 60 -24.83 4.02 -48.52
C THR A 60 -24.23 3.29 -49.72
N ILE A 61 -24.44 3.80 -50.94
CA ILE A 61 -23.83 3.26 -52.16
C ILE A 61 -22.31 3.42 -52.10
N SER A 62 -21.82 4.58 -51.65
CA SER A 62 -20.38 4.85 -51.49
C SER A 62 -19.74 3.90 -50.47
N LYS A 63 -20.40 3.68 -49.33
CA LYS A 63 -19.99 2.73 -48.29
C LYS A 63 -19.88 1.31 -48.84
N ASN A 64 -20.90 0.83 -49.54
CA ASN A 64 -20.96 -0.54 -50.06
C ASN A 64 -19.99 -0.76 -51.23
N THR A 65 -19.67 0.27 -52.01
CA THR A 65 -18.77 0.19 -53.17
C THR A 65 -17.31 0.54 -52.83
N GLY A 66 -17.03 0.93 -51.59
CA GLY A 66 -15.69 1.09 -51.06
C GLY A 66 -14.90 2.31 -51.52
N GLN A 67 -15.23 3.04 -52.61
CA GLN A 67 -14.30 4.09 -53.07
C GLN A 67 -14.78 5.22 -54.00
N LEU A 68 -16.00 5.23 -54.56
CA LEU A 68 -16.24 6.07 -55.77
C LEU A 68 -16.99 7.40 -55.57
N ALA A 69 -17.62 7.63 -54.41
CA ALA A 69 -18.48 8.81 -54.24
C ALA A 69 -18.43 9.40 -52.83
N THR A 70 -17.23 9.75 -52.36
CA THR A 70 -17.05 10.36 -51.04
C THR A 70 -16.84 11.86 -51.17
N VAL A 71 -17.48 12.61 -50.28
CA VAL A 71 -17.48 14.08 -50.29
C VAL A 71 -16.35 14.65 -49.44
N LEU A 72 -16.02 13.93 -48.36
CA LEU A 72 -14.91 14.22 -47.46
C LEU A 72 -14.08 12.95 -47.33
N ARG A 73 -12.76 13.09 -47.28
CA ARG A 73 -11.87 12.00 -46.87
C ARG A 73 -10.79 12.50 -45.95
N SER A 74 -10.28 11.65 -45.08
CA SER A 74 -9.13 12.00 -44.27
C SER A 74 -7.81 11.82 -45.01
N SER A 75 -6.72 12.31 -44.41
CA SER A 75 -5.38 11.79 -44.66
C SER A 75 -5.30 10.29 -44.35
N LEU A 76 -4.26 9.62 -44.85
CA LEU A 76 -3.91 8.26 -44.41
C LEU A 76 -3.80 8.25 -42.88
N CYS A 77 -4.52 7.35 -42.25
CA CYS A 77 -4.59 7.19 -40.81
C CYS A 77 -4.89 5.73 -40.50
N ASP A 78 -4.52 5.26 -39.32
CA ASP A 78 -4.84 3.89 -38.92
C ASP A 78 -6.34 3.74 -38.62
N THR A 79 -6.86 2.53 -38.85
CA THR A 79 -8.22 2.06 -38.53
C THR A 79 -8.65 2.32 -37.09
N SER A 80 -7.72 2.67 -36.21
CA SER A 80 -7.88 2.81 -34.76
C SER A 80 -8.48 4.16 -34.34
N SER A 81 -8.44 5.22 -35.16
CA SER A 81 -8.97 6.53 -34.76
C SER A 81 -9.41 7.42 -35.92
N PRO A 82 -10.50 8.20 -35.79
CA PRO A 82 -10.78 9.29 -36.70
C PRO A 82 -9.70 10.37 -36.58
N PRO A 83 -9.20 10.92 -37.69
CA PRO A 83 -8.14 11.92 -37.67
C PRO A 83 -8.68 13.28 -37.24
N ASP A 84 -8.00 13.89 -36.27
CA ASP A 84 -8.47 15.12 -35.64
C ASP A 84 -8.40 16.34 -36.59
N ASN A 85 -7.41 16.43 -37.49
CA ASN A 85 -7.05 17.74 -38.09
C ASN A 85 -6.68 17.77 -39.58
N ALA A 86 -6.78 16.67 -40.33
CA ALA A 86 -6.35 16.64 -41.74
C ALA A 86 -7.39 15.98 -42.65
N TRP A 87 -8.41 16.76 -43.00
CA TRP A 87 -9.47 16.35 -43.92
C TRP A 87 -9.32 17.05 -45.27
N GLU A 88 -9.63 16.33 -46.34
CA GLU A 88 -9.68 16.86 -47.69
C GLU A 88 -11.13 16.81 -48.21
N GLU A 89 -11.61 17.93 -48.74
CA GLU A 89 -12.94 18.06 -49.36
C GLU A 89 -12.87 17.87 -50.86
N ARG A 90 -13.82 17.10 -51.41
CA ARG A 90 -13.96 16.88 -52.84
C ARG A 90 -14.39 18.17 -53.54
N VAL A 91 -13.63 18.61 -54.54
CA VAL A 91 -13.97 19.77 -55.36
C VAL A 91 -14.62 19.30 -56.66
N LEU A 92 -15.86 19.76 -56.88
CA LEU A 92 -16.60 19.58 -58.13
C LEU A 92 -16.65 20.91 -58.88
N LEU A 93 -16.12 20.95 -60.10
CA LEU A 93 -16.26 22.07 -61.03
C LEU A 93 -17.17 21.59 -62.18
N PHE A 94 -18.31 22.27 -62.37
CA PHE A 94 -19.29 21.93 -63.41
C PHE A 94 -19.75 20.47 -63.40
N GLY A 95 -19.96 19.89 -62.21
CA GLY A 95 -20.41 18.50 -62.05
C GLY A 95 -19.34 17.44 -62.34
N ARG A 96 -18.10 17.83 -62.64
CA ARG A 96 -16.95 16.92 -62.81
C ARG A 96 -15.99 17.02 -61.63
N PHE A 97 -15.43 15.88 -61.24
CA PHE A 97 -14.44 15.79 -60.18
C PHE A 97 -13.10 16.38 -60.64
N PHE A 98 -12.61 17.35 -59.88
CA PHE A 98 -11.36 18.07 -60.19
C PHE A 98 -10.23 17.79 -59.19
N GLY A 99 -10.54 17.16 -58.06
CA GLY A 99 -9.56 16.80 -57.03
C GLY A 99 -10.09 17.02 -55.61
N PHE A 100 -9.18 16.99 -54.65
CA PHE A 100 -9.45 17.29 -53.25
C PHE A 100 -8.69 18.56 -52.82
N GLN A 101 -9.28 19.38 -51.95
CA GLN A 101 -8.62 20.54 -51.34
C GLN A 101 -8.61 20.38 -49.82
N PRO A 102 -7.61 20.96 -49.11
CA PRO A 102 -7.61 20.99 -47.65
C PRO A 102 -8.93 21.57 -47.12
N SER A 103 -9.55 20.85 -46.20
CA SER A 103 -10.79 21.27 -45.53
C SER A 103 -10.48 21.84 -44.16
N SER A 104 -11.25 22.86 -43.76
CA SER A 104 -11.29 23.35 -42.37
C SER A 104 -12.20 22.51 -41.47
N ALA A 105 -12.73 21.39 -41.98
CA ALA A 105 -13.57 20.49 -41.21
C ALA A 105 -12.80 19.93 -40.00
N LYS A 106 -13.39 20.10 -38.82
CA LYS A 106 -12.93 19.53 -37.56
C LYS A 106 -13.87 18.39 -37.18
N VAL A 107 -13.28 17.28 -36.77
CA VAL A 107 -14.02 16.14 -36.25
C VAL A 107 -13.85 16.11 -34.74
N ARG A 108 -14.92 16.36 -34.01
CA ARG A 108 -14.94 16.31 -32.54
C ARG A 108 -15.64 15.03 -32.10
N CYS A 109 -14.96 14.25 -31.28
CA CYS A 109 -15.55 13.07 -30.63
C CYS A 109 -16.07 13.50 -29.26
N GLU A 110 -17.38 13.65 -29.09
CA GLU A 110 -18.01 14.21 -27.88
C GLU A 110 -17.78 13.36 -26.62
N PHE A 111 -17.58 12.04 -26.76
CA PHE A 111 -17.48 11.12 -25.62
C PHE A 111 -16.22 11.34 -24.76
N TRP A 112 -15.12 11.84 -25.34
CA TRP A 112 -13.82 11.81 -24.67
C TRP A 112 -13.66 12.86 -23.57
N GLU A 113 -14.16 14.08 -23.80
CA GLU A 113 -14.00 15.18 -22.84
C GLU A 113 -14.88 15.00 -21.61
N ASP A 114 -16.13 14.55 -21.80
CA ASP A 114 -17.05 14.27 -20.69
C ASP A 114 -16.59 13.05 -19.87
N CYS A 115 -16.09 11.99 -20.51
CA CYS A 115 -15.49 10.85 -19.81
C CYS A 115 -14.25 11.26 -19.01
N ARG A 116 -13.37 12.05 -19.63
CA ARG A 116 -12.17 12.59 -18.97
C ARG A 116 -12.55 13.45 -17.77
N ALA A 117 -13.52 14.35 -17.94
CA ALA A 117 -14.03 15.18 -16.86
C ALA A 117 -14.61 14.32 -15.73
N ALA A 118 -15.44 13.32 -16.06
CA ALA A 118 -16.03 12.42 -15.08
C ALA A 118 -14.97 11.63 -14.29
N TRP A 119 -13.94 11.10 -14.95
CA TRP A 119 -12.84 10.41 -14.25
C TRP A 119 -11.98 11.35 -13.42
N ASN A 120 -11.73 12.58 -13.88
CA ASN A 120 -11.00 13.59 -13.10
C ASN A 120 -11.81 14.04 -11.87
N THR A 121 -13.13 14.21 -12.00
CA THR A 121 -14.03 14.48 -10.88
C THR A 121 -14.03 13.30 -9.90
N ALA A 122 -14.11 12.06 -10.39
CA ALA A 122 -14.05 10.88 -9.55
C ALA A 122 -12.73 10.80 -8.77
N LYS A 123 -11.59 11.06 -9.44
CA LYS A 123 -10.26 11.13 -8.82
C LYS A 123 -10.17 12.20 -7.73
N THR A 124 -10.69 13.39 -7.97
CA THR A 124 -10.63 14.52 -7.02
C THR A 124 -11.64 14.41 -5.88
N SER A 125 -12.78 13.72 -6.06
CA SER A 125 -13.83 13.52 -5.06
C SER A 125 -13.49 12.55 -3.92
N GLY A 126 -12.20 12.22 -3.75
CA GLY A 126 -11.71 11.25 -2.76
C GLY A 126 -11.55 9.85 -3.34
N ALA A 127 -10.86 9.73 -4.48
CA ALA A 127 -10.44 8.42 -4.96
C ALA A 127 -9.65 7.70 -3.87
N CYS A 128 -10.04 6.44 -3.64
CA CYS A 128 -9.36 5.59 -2.69
C CYS A 128 -8.03 5.18 -3.30
N ASN A 129 -6.94 5.53 -2.64
CA ASN A 129 -5.63 5.12 -3.13
C ASN A 129 -5.37 3.63 -2.92
N ALA A 130 -6.17 2.95 -2.10
CA ALA A 130 -6.28 1.50 -2.11
C ALA A 130 -7.73 1.01 -1.91
N LEU A 131 -7.99 -0.23 -2.28
CA LEU A 131 -9.27 -0.91 -2.18
C LEU A 131 -9.08 -2.26 -1.50
N GLN A 132 -9.92 -2.54 -0.50
CA GLN A 132 -10.02 -3.88 0.06
C GLN A 132 -11.20 -4.60 -0.58
N ILE A 133 -10.93 -5.82 -1.04
CA ILE A 133 -11.95 -6.69 -1.62
C ILE A 133 -12.19 -7.86 -0.70
N LEU A 134 -13.44 -8.06 -0.33
CA LEU A 134 -13.90 -9.11 0.58
C LEU A 134 -15.04 -9.90 -0.05
N ASP A 135 -15.26 -11.11 0.48
CA ASP A 135 -16.40 -11.98 0.16
C ASP A 135 -16.55 -12.35 -1.33
N CYS A 136 -15.48 -12.24 -2.13
CA CYS A 136 -15.44 -12.75 -3.49
C CYS A 136 -15.34 -14.27 -3.47
N GLU A 137 -16.10 -14.95 -4.33
CA GLU A 137 -16.05 -16.41 -4.49
C GLU A 137 -14.71 -16.88 -5.07
N ILE A 138 -13.97 -15.99 -5.74
CA ILE A 138 -12.60 -16.24 -6.19
C ILE A 138 -11.64 -15.79 -5.09
N ALA A 139 -11.19 -16.73 -4.26
CA ALA A 139 -10.32 -16.43 -3.11
C ALA A 139 -9.08 -15.58 -3.46
N GLU A 140 -8.51 -15.76 -4.65
CA GLU A 140 -7.36 -14.97 -5.12
C GLU A 140 -7.66 -13.48 -5.29
N ILE A 141 -8.93 -13.11 -5.48
CA ILE A 141 -9.36 -11.71 -5.64
C ILE A 141 -9.52 -11.02 -4.30
N ASN A 142 -9.82 -11.74 -3.20
CA ASN A 142 -9.94 -11.17 -1.86
C ASN A 142 -8.57 -10.71 -1.36
N ALA A 143 -8.29 -9.42 -1.50
CA ALA A 143 -7.01 -8.83 -1.16
C ALA A 143 -7.10 -7.29 -1.16
N MET A 144 -5.98 -6.67 -0.81
CA MET A 144 -5.73 -5.25 -0.97
C MET A 144 -5.21 -4.93 -2.37
N TYR A 145 -5.76 -3.90 -2.99
CA TYR A 145 -5.36 -3.39 -4.30
C TYR A 145 -4.97 -1.92 -4.17
N ASP A 146 -3.77 -1.56 -4.58
CA ASP A 146 -3.30 -0.18 -4.58
C ASP A 146 -3.57 0.47 -5.94
N GLN A 147 -4.04 1.70 -5.92
CA GLN A 147 -4.17 2.53 -7.10
C GLN A 147 -2.78 2.78 -7.69
N ILE A 148 -2.61 2.45 -8.96
CA ILE A 148 -1.34 2.67 -9.65
C ILE A 148 -1.39 4.04 -10.31
N MET A 149 -0.59 4.96 -9.79
CA MET A 149 -0.37 6.32 -10.32
C MET A 149 0.56 6.30 -11.56
N SER A 150 0.46 5.30 -12.42
CA SER A 150 1.37 5.14 -13.56
C SER A 150 1.05 6.17 -14.63
N GLY A 151 1.60 7.38 -14.51
CA GLY A 151 1.64 8.43 -15.53
C GLY A 151 0.31 8.63 -16.28
N SER A 152 -0.83 8.38 -15.61
CA SER A 152 -2.12 8.29 -16.29
C SER A 152 -2.35 9.65 -16.91
N GLU A 153 -2.42 9.68 -18.24
CA GLU A 153 -2.81 10.88 -18.94
C GLU A 153 -4.12 11.38 -18.34
N ASP A 154 -4.25 12.70 -18.17
CA ASP A 154 -5.44 13.31 -17.58
C ASP A 154 -6.70 12.74 -18.24
N GLY A 155 -7.62 12.20 -17.42
CA GLY A 155 -8.89 11.65 -17.88
C GLY A 155 -9.05 10.14 -17.97
N GLU A 156 -8.02 9.32 -17.73
CA GLU A 156 -8.22 7.86 -17.72
C GLU A 156 -8.86 7.36 -16.42
N ALA A 157 -9.62 6.27 -16.49
CA ALA A 157 -10.14 5.57 -15.32
C ALA A 157 -8.98 5.06 -14.43
N PRO A 158 -9.12 5.09 -13.09
CA PRO A 158 -8.08 4.58 -12.21
C PRO A 158 -7.91 3.06 -12.38
N LYS A 159 -6.67 2.59 -12.26
CA LYS A 159 -6.32 1.16 -12.25
C LYS A 159 -5.77 0.81 -10.88
N PHE A 160 -6.17 -0.33 -10.36
CA PHE A 160 -5.73 -0.84 -9.07
C PHE A 160 -5.02 -2.16 -9.27
N ARG A 161 -3.89 -2.35 -8.62
CA ARG A 161 -3.10 -3.58 -8.69
C ARG A 161 -3.07 -4.24 -7.32
N GLN A 162 -3.35 -5.54 -7.30
CA GLN A 162 -3.25 -6.37 -6.11
C GLN A 162 -1.82 -6.32 -5.55
N ARG A 163 -1.70 -6.11 -4.23
CA ARG A 163 -0.39 -6.13 -3.55
C ARG A 163 0.32 -7.46 -3.76
N GLY A 164 1.56 -7.40 -4.24
CA GLY A 164 2.42 -8.58 -4.44
C GLY A 164 2.02 -9.52 -5.57
N ARG A 165 1.01 -9.20 -6.39
CA ARG A 165 0.56 -10.06 -7.51
C ARG A 165 0.34 -9.27 -8.80
N ASP A 166 0.30 -9.98 -9.93
CA ASP A 166 -0.11 -9.41 -11.23
C ASP A 166 -1.62 -9.57 -11.43
N ALA A 167 -2.41 -9.11 -10.46
CA ALA A 167 -3.86 -9.03 -10.61
C ALA A 167 -4.28 -7.57 -10.54
N TRP A 168 -5.25 -7.21 -11.36
CA TRP A 168 -5.62 -5.83 -11.60
C TRP A 168 -7.14 -5.69 -11.58
N LEU A 169 -7.60 -4.59 -11.02
CA LEU A 169 -8.94 -4.05 -11.14
C LEU A 169 -8.88 -2.80 -12.02
N TYR A 170 -9.57 -2.82 -13.15
CA TYR A 170 -9.51 -1.74 -14.14
C TYR A 170 -10.83 -1.61 -14.88
N TYR A 171 -11.09 -0.41 -15.40
CA TYR A 171 -12.24 -0.15 -16.26
C TYR A 171 -11.88 -0.55 -17.70
N ALA A 172 -12.66 -1.45 -18.29
CA ALA A 172 -12.42 -1.98 -19.64
C ALA A 172 -13.25 -1.26 -20.71
N SER A 173 -12.93 -1.51 -21.98
CA SER A 173 -13.61 -0.92 -23.14
C SER A 173 -15.09 -1.30 -23.27
N ASP A 174 -15.55 -2.34 -22.57
CA ASP A 174 -16.97 -2.73 -22.55
C ASP A 174 -17.82 -1.97 -21.51
N GLY A 175 -17.28 -0.88 -20.93
CA GLY A 175 -17.99 -0.02 -19.98
C GLY A 175 -18.16 -0.64 -18.59
N ARG A 176 -17.31 -1.62 -18.22
CA ARG A 176 -17.38 -2.35 -16.96
C ARG A 176 -16.04 -2.32 -16.24
N TRP A 177 -16.08 -2.48 -14.92
CA TRP A 177 -14.92 -2.83 -14.12
C TRP A 177 -14.63 -4.33 -14.24
N HIS A 178 -13.36 -4.68 -14.40
CA HIS A 178 -12.91 -6.07 -14.56
C HIS A 178 -11.74 -6.40 -13.66
N PHE A 179 -11.69 -7.67 -13.26
CA PHE A 179 -10.51 -8.31 -12.69
C PHE A 179 -9.76 -9.10 -13.76
N GLY A 180 -8.48 -8.78 -13.93
CA GLY A 180 -7.62 -9.42 -14.93
C GLY A 180 -6.13 -9.35 -14.58
N PHE A 181 -5.30 -9.78 -15.54
CA PHE A 181 -3.84 -9.73 -15.45
C PHE A 181 -3.29 -8.46 -16.10
N GLY A 182 -2.01 -8.16 -15.88
CA GLY A 182 -1.39 -6.91 -16.33
C GLY A 182 -1.54 -6.64 -17.83
N ARG A 183 -1.48 -7.68 -18.68
CA ARG A 183 -1.66 -7.52 -20.13
C ARG A 183 -3.07 -7.06 -20.53
N ALA A 184 -4.10 -7.54 -19.84
CA ALA A 184 -5.48 -7.14 -20.12
C ALA A 184 -5.76 -5.74 -19.57
N ALA A 185 -5.25 -5.43 -18.37
CA ALA A 185 -5.33 -4.11 -17.75
C ALA A 185 -4.58 -3.02 -18.54
N ALA A 186 -3.42 -3.35 -19.11
CA ALA A 186 -2.65 -2.42 -19.93
C ALA A 186 -3.38 -2.00 -21.21
N ARG A 187 -4.23 -2.88 -21.76
CA ARG A 187 -5.00 -2.65 -22.98
C ARG A 187 -6.48 -2.38 -22.73
N SER A 188 -6.90 -2.25 -21.46
CA SER A 188 -8.29 -2.10 -21.04
C SER A 188 -9.24 -3.13 -21.68
N LEU A 189 -8.77 -4.37 -21.87
CA LEU A 189 -9.56 -5.44 -22.49
C LEU A 189 -10.48 -6.10 -21.46
N PRO A 190 -11.70 -6.54 -21.82
CA PRO A 190 -12.57 -7.28 -20.91
C PRO A 190 -11.86 -8.45 -20.26
N GLY A 191 -11.92 -8.49 -18.93
CA GLY A 191 -11.36 -9.54 -18.10
C GLY A 191 -12.23 -10.80 -18.10
N ASN A 192 -11.64 -11.90 -17.64
CA ASN A 192 -12.25 -13.23 -17.73
C ASN A 192 -12.69 -13.81 -16.38
N ARG A 193 -12.53 -13.10 -15.27
CA ARG A 193 -12.70 -13.66 -13.91
C ARG A 193 -13.93 -13.12 -13.19
N LEU A 194 -13.91 -11.83 -12.91
CA LEU A 194 -14.94 -11.09 -12.18
C LEU A 194 -15.14 -9.76 -12.90
N ARG A 195 -16.39 -9.34 -13.06
CA ARG A 195 -16.71 -8.04 -13.68
C ARG A 195 -17.88 -7.36 -12.96
N SER A 196 -17.99 -6.06 -13.10
CA SER A 196 -19.20 -5.33 -12.70
C SER A 196 -20.31 -5.45 -13.75
N GLN A 197 -21.50 -4.98 -13.39
CA GLN A 197 -22.45 -4.48 -14.40
C GLN A 197 -21.86 -3.28 -15.18
N GLU A 198 -22.48 -2.94 -16.30
CA GLU A 198 -22.14 -1.73 -17.06
C GLU A 198 -22.37 -0.48 -16.19
N CYS A 199 -21.41 0.44 -16.19
CA CYS A 199 -21.46 1.65 -15.40
C CYS A 199 -21.03 2.86 -16.21
N GLN A 200 -21.41 4.05 -15.75
CA GLN A 200 -21.05 5.29 -16.41
C GLN A 200 -19.59 5.64 -16.08
N PRO A 201 -18.86 6.28 -17.02
CA PRO A 201 -17.58 6.92 -16.74
C PRO A 201 -17.65 7.78 -15.48
N GLY A 202 -16.62 7.71 -14.62
CA GLY A 202 -16.60 8.36 -13.30
C GLY A 202 -17.15 7.51 -12.15
N THR A 203 -17.82 6.38 -12.43
CA THR A 203 -18.26 5.45 -11.36
C THR A 203 -17.06 4.66 -10.82
N LEU A 204 -16.65 4.91 -9.57
CA LEU A 204 -15.55 4.16 -8.94
C LEU A 204 -15.98 2.72 -8.60
N PRO A 205 -15.03 1.77 -8.47
CA PRO A 205 -15.37 0.36 -8.25
C PRO A 205 -16.20 0.11 -6.99
N VAL A 206 -15.97 0.90 -5.94
CA VAL A 206 -16.70 0.86 -4.66
C VAL A 206 -18.15 1.30 -4.77
N ASP A 207 -18.48 2.08 -5.78
CA ASP A 207 -19.84 2.59 -6.00
C ASP A 207 -20.67 1.61 -6.85
N VAL A 208 -20.03 0.55 -7.37
CA VAL A 208 -20.67 -0.53 -8.11
C VAL A 208 -21.32 -1.52 -7.15
N ARG A 209 -22.63 -1.74 -7.31
CA ARG A 209 -23.41 -2.64 -6.45
C ARG A 209 -23.42 -4.10 -6.90
N ASN A 210 -23.32 -4.34 -8.20
CA ASN A 210 -23.50 -5.67 -8.79
C ASN A 210 -22.21 -6.13 -9.45
N TRP A 211 -21.66 -7.21 -8.92
CA TRP A 211 -20.50 -7.92 -9.45
C TRP A 211 -20.92 -9.30 -9.91
N GLU A 212 -20.31 -9.79 -10.97
CA GLU A 212 -20.59 -11.10 -11.53
C GLU A 212 -19.30 -11.90 -11.73
N VAL A 213 -19.27 -13.13 -11.21
CA VAL A 213 -18.16 -14.08 -11.41
C VAL A 213 -18.44 -14.93 -12.65
N ARG A 214 -17.44 -15.12 -13.50
CA ARG A 214 -17.55 -16.06 -14.62
C ARG A 214 -17.68 -17.48 -14.08
N GLY A 215 -18.79 -18.14 -14.38
CA GLY A 215 -19.00 -19.53 -14.00
C GLY A 215 -17.94 -20.45 -14.62
N LYS A 216 -17.42 -21.40 -13.84
CA LYS A 216 -16.59 -22.50 -14.36
C LYS A 216 -17.48 -23.50 -15.12
N GLY A 217 -18.05 -23.08 -16.25
CA GLY A 217 -18.76 -23.97 -17.14
C GLY A 217 -17.76 -24.87 -17.88
N ALA A 218 -17.70 -26.15 -17.52
CA ALA A 218 -16.95 -27.14 -18.27
C ALA A 218 -17.57 -27.29 -19.68
N GLY A 219 -16.95 -26.67 -20.68
CA GLY A 219 -17.23 -26.96 -22.10
C GLY A 219 -18.38 -26.20 -22.77
N CYS A 220 -18.91 -25.12 -22.19
CA CYS A 220 -19.91 -24.28 -22.89
C CYS A 220 -19.27 -23.00 -23.44
N GLU A 221 -19.37 -22.79 -24.75
CA GLU A 221 -18.90 -21.58 -25.47
C GLU A 221 -19.58 -20.29 -25.00
N ARG A 222 -20.68 -20.38 -24.25
CA ARG A 222 -21.35 -19.25 -23.61
C ARG A 222 -21.10 -19.28 -22.11
N CYS A 223 -20.08 -18.56 -21.68
CA CYS A 223 -19.81 -18.35 -20.27
C CYS A 223 -20.91 -17.48 -19.66
N SER A 224 -21.71 -18.04 -18.76
CA SER A 224 -22.61 -17.28 -17.93
C SER A 224 -21.84 -16.67 -16.76
N PHE A 225 -22.22 -15.46 -16.40
CA PHE A 225 -21.75 -14.79 -15.20
C PHE A 225 -22.82 -14.94 -14.12
N LEU A 226 -22.38 -15.27 -12.89
CA LEU A 226 -23.26 -15.45 -11.73
C LEU A 226 -23.10 -14.27 -10.79
N PRO A 227 -24.18 -13.79 -10.13
CA PRO A 227 -24.08 -12.76 -9.12
C PRO A 227 -23.06 -13.13 -8.05
N SER A 228 -22.20 -12.18 -7.71
CA SER A 228 -21.15 -12.29 -6.71
C SER A 228 -21.52 -11.53 -5.44
N ARG A 229 -21.10 -12.05 -4.29
CA ARG A 229 -21.19 -11.35 -2.99
C ARG A 229 -20.03 -10.37 -2.74
N THR A 230 -19.16 -10.17 -3.73
CA THR A 230 -17.98 -9.32 -3.63
C THR A 230 -18.33 -7.92 -3.10
N ARG A 231 -17.65 -7.52 -2.03
CA ARG A 231 -17.75 -6.17 -1.44
C ARG A 231 -16.43 -5.46 -1.63
N LEU A 232 -16.47 -4.23 -2.14
CA LEU A 232 -15.32 -3.34 -2.22
C LEU A 232 -15.49 -2.25 -1.18
N LEU A 233 -14.53 -2.15 -0.28
CA LEU A 233 -14.50 -1.11 0.73
C LEU A 233 -13.55 0.00 0.26
N ARG A 234 -14.05 1.26 0.28
CA ARG A 234 -13.17 2.44 0.29
C ARG A 234 -12.26 2.29 1.50
N ASP A 235 -10.96 2.39 1.23
CA ASP A 235 -9.84 1.89 2.03
C ASP A 235 -9.98 1.85 3.57
N ALA A 236 -9.30 0.86 4.15
CA ALA A 236 -8.86 0.83 5.54
C ALA A 236 -7.84 1.94 5.87
N SER A 237 -7.53 2.83 4.94
CA SER A 237 -6.70 4.00 5.20
C SER A 237 -7.35 4.94 6.21
N ASP A 238 -8.68 4.99 6.27
CA ASP A 238 -9.46 5.64 7.32
C ASP A 238 -9.25 4.95 8.68
N ALA A 239 -9.15 3.62 8.70
CA ALA A 239 -8.87 2.87 9.93
C ALA A 239 -7.45 3.16 10.47
N TRP A 240 -6.55 3.63 9.61
CA TRP A 240 -5.24 4.14 9.96
C TRP A 240 -5.16 5.68 9.81
N SER A 241 -6.26 6.42 9.68
CA SER A 241 -6.22 7.87 9.41
C SER A 241 -5.60 8.67 10.56
N TRP A 242 -5.66 8.13 11.78
CA TRP A 242 -4.94 8.60 12.96
C TRP A 242 -3.42 8.34 12.89
N ARG A 243 -2.87 7.97 11.72
CA ARG A 243 -1.43 7.68 11.49
C ARG A 243 -0.48 8.77 11.95
N ASN A 244 -0.89 10.04 11.88
CA ASN A 244 -0.10 11.15 12.38
C ASN A 244 0.01 11.14 13.92
N ASP A 245 -0.96 10.54 14.62
CA ASP A 245 -0.95 10.32 16.06
C ASP A 245 -0.28 8.99 16.46
N VAL A 246 -0.02 8.05 15.54
CA VAL A 246 0.73 6.81 15.85
C VAL A 246 2.09 7.14 16.46
N TRP A 247 2.75 8.22 16.01
CA TRP A 247 4.03 8.66 16.59
C TRP A 247 3.90 9.08 18.06
N SER A 248 2.77 9.67 18.47
CA SER A 248 2.53 10.04 19.86
C SER A 248 2.16 8.83 20.72
N VAL A 249 1.43 7.86 20.15
CA VAL A 249 0.94 6.67 20.85
C VAL A 249 1.98 5.52 20.92
N SER A 250 2.75 5.29 19.85
CA SER A 250 3.65 4.14 19.73
C SER A 250 4.78 4.39 18.71
N ALA A 251 5.80 5.16 19.10
CA ALA A 251 6.98 5.41 18.27
C ALA A 251 7.90 4.19 18.10
N ALA A 252 7.80 3.22 19.01
CA ALA A 252 8.41 1.91 18.84
C ALA A 252 7.53 0.81 19.44
N VAL A 253 7.89 -0.43 19.13
CA VAL A 253 7.27 -1.64 19.66
C VAL A 253 8.39 -2.55 20.18
N GLU A 254 8.25 -3.06 21.39
CA GLU A 254 9.17 -4.07 21.94
C GLU A 254 8.50 -5.45 21.96
N ILE A 255 9.20 -6.44 21.43
CA ILE A 255 8.79 -7.85 21.44
C ILE A 255 9.72 -8.61 22.39
N ARG A 256 9.14 -9.34 23.35
CA ARG A 256 9.85 -10.18 24.33
C ARG A 256 9.25 -11.57 24.41
N GLY A 257 10.09 -12.56 24.73
CA GLY A 257 9.64 -13.92 25.04
C GLY A 257 9.25 -14.78 23.83
N ALA A 258 9.50 -14.31 22.61
CA ALA A 258 9.43 -15.15 21.42
C ALA A 258 10.56 -16.20 21.45
N ARG A 259 10.31 -17.44 21.02
CA ARG A 259 11.34 -18.50 20.95
C ARG A 259 12.37 -18.23 19.86
N CYS A 260 11.94 -17.61 18.75
CA CYS A 260 12.85 -17.08 17.76
C CYS A 260 13.54 -15.84 18.35
N SER A 261 14.81 -15.98 18.76
CA SER A 261 15.58 -14.90 19.37
C SER A 261 15.60 -13.64 18.52
N ASP A 262 15.60 -13.81 17.21
CA ASP A 262 15.76 -12.74 16.23
C ASP A 262 14.45 -11.96 16.00
N SER A 263 13.33 -12.47 16.51
CA SER A 263 12.07 -11.72 16.60
C SER A 263 12.03 -10.81 17.83
N ASN A 264 12.78 -11.12 18.89
CA ASN A 264 12.80 -10.30 20.10
C ASN A 264 13.64 -9.03 19.90
N GLY A 265 13.16 -7.93 20.46
CA GLY A 265 13.88 -6.66 20.44
C GLY A 265 12.96 -5.48 20.20
N CYS A 266 13.57 -4.34 19.87
CA CYS A 266 12.87 -3.08 19.66
C CYS A 266 12.73 -2.80 18.16
N TYR A 267 11.51 -2.55 17.72
CA TYR A 267 11.17 -2.16 16.36
C TYR A 267 10.78 -0.68 16.38
N GLU A 268 11.57 0.16 15.72
CA GLU A 268 11.31 1.60 15.63
C GLU A 268 10.41 1.88 14.43
N LEU A 269 9.37 2.68 14.65
CA LEU A 269 8.47 3.12 13.59
C LEU A 269 9.29 3.79 12.49
N GLN A 270 9.25 3.23 11.30
CA GLN A 270 9.82 3.87 10.12
C GLN A 270 8.78 4.81 9.53
N HIS A 271 9.25 5.73 8.67
CA HIS A 271 8.37 6.68 7.99
C HIS A 271 7.15 5.92 7.46
N ALA A 272 5.96 6.29 7.95
CA ALA A 272 4.73 5.70 7.49
C ALA A 272 4.74 5.87 5.98
N ARG A 273 4.63 4.75 5.25
CA ARG A 273 4.40 4.84 3.80
C ARG A 273 3.20 5.75 3.64
N SER A 274 3.28 6.66 2.67
CA SER A 274 2.33 7.76 2.48
C SER A 274 0.86 7.34 2.61
N GLU A 275 0.54 6.06 2.38
CA GLU A 275 -0.84 5.55 2.39
C GLU A 275 -1.01 4.15 3.04
N GLY A 276 -0.02 3.57 3.75
CA GLY A 276 -0.11 2.21 4.34
C GLY A 276 -0.08 2.08 5.88
N SER A 277 -0.44 0.91 6.42
CA SER A 277 -0.27 0.53 7.84
C SER A 277 1.14 0.87 8.36
N PRO A 278 1.31 1.19 9.66
CA PRO A 278 2.63 1.50 10.19
C PRO A 278 3.58 0.31 10.04
N VAL A 279 4.83 0.61 9.71
CA VAL A 279 5.90 -0.38 9.59
C VAL A 279 7.00 -0.04 10.57
N PHE A 280 7.48 -1.05 11.29
CA PHE A 280 8.52 -0.88 12.29
C PHE A 280 9.74 -1.69 11.88
N LYS A 281 10.91 -1.07 11.87
CA LYS A 281 12.17 -1.74 11.55
C LYS A 281 12.86 -2.16 12.83
N HIS A 282 13.33 -3.40 12.87
CA HIS A 282 14.13 -3.88 13.98
C HIS A 282 15.42 -3.07 14.13
N ARG A 283 15.78 -2.76 15.37
CA ARG A 283 16.96 -1.95 15.77
C ARG A 283 18.23 -2.34 14.99
N THR A 284 18.58 -3.61 15.13
CA THR A 284 19.88 -4.15 14.71
C THR A 284 19.83 -5.17 13.61
N LEU A 285 18.66 -5.74 13.37
CA LEU A 285 18.50 -6.81 12.42
C LEU A 285 17.78 -6.23 11.20
N GLN A 286 17.98 -6.84 10.04
CA GLN A 286 17.20 -6.50 8.86
C GLN A 286 15.83 -7.20 8.92
N HIS A 287 15.14 -7.08 10.05
CA HIS A 287 13.80 -7.60 10.27
C HIS A 287 12.80 -6.46 10.34
N TRP A 288 11.58 -6.73 9.91
CA TRP A 288 10.49 -5.78 9.90
C TRP A 288 9.31 -6.33 10.68
N LEU A 289 8.58 -5.43 11.31
CA LEU A 289 7.25 -5.66 11.86
C LEU A 289 6.26 -4.87 11.02
N TYR A 290 5.38 -5.58 10.32
CA TYR A 290 4.48 -4.98 9.34
C TYR A 290 3.12 -5.69 9.34
N PHE A 291 2.07 -4.95 8.97
CA PHE A 291 0.72 -5.50 8.85
C PHE A 291 0.55 -6.04 7.43
N ALA A 292 0.32 -7.34 7.25
CA ALA A 292 0.23 -7.99 5.95
C ALA A 292 -1.20 -7.97 5.37
N SER A 293 -1.31 -8.39 4.11
CA SER A 293 -2.57 -8.36 3.35
C SER A 293 -3.66 -9.32 3.87
N ASP A 294 -3.29 -10.32 4.67
CA ASP A 294 -4.20 -11.27 5.32
C ASP A 294 -4.72 -10.79 6.69
N GLY A 295 -4.55 -9.50 7.02
CA GLY A 295 -5.11 -8.90 8.24
C GLY A 295 -4.37 -9.29 9.52
N ARG A 296 -3.07 -9.62 9.42
CA ARG A 296 -2.22 -10.00 10.55
C ARG A 296 -0.95 -9.17 10.57
N TRP A 297 -0.39 -8.95 11.75
CA TRP A 297 0.98 -8.46 11.88
C TRP A 297 1.98 -9.59 11.69
N TYR A 298 3.10 -9.32 11.03
CA TYR A 298 4.21 -10.26 10.85
C TYR A 298 5.51 -9.65 11.33
N VAL A 299 6.39 -10.49 11.88
CA VAL A 299 7.78 -10.17 12.20
C VAL A 299 8.70 -11.06 11.39
N GLY A 300 9.61 -10.43 10.65
CA GLY A 300 10.63 -11.11 9.86
C GLY A 300 10.76 -10.52 8.47
N GLY A 301 11.41 -11.28 7.59
CA GLY A 301 11.66 -10.88 6.20
C GLY A 301 12.66 -9.73 6.06
N ASP A 302 13.16 -9.57 4.84
CA ASP A 302 13.91 -8.38 4.45
C ASP A 302 12.95 -7.24 4.03
N ALA A 303 13.51 -6.15 3.48
CA ALA A 303 12.68 -5.05 3.01
C ALA A 303 11.75 -5.46 1.87
N ASP A 304 12.08 -6.47 1.06
CA ASP A 304 11.28 -6.89 -0.08
C ASP A 304 10.04 -7.67 0.37
N ASP A 305 10.18 -8.56 1.36
CA ASP A 305 9.04 -9.25 1.98
C ASP A 305 8.04 -8.25 2.58
N MET A 306 8.54 -7.24 3.28
CA MET A 306 7.73 -6.12 3.78
C MET A 306 7.12 -5.31 2.63
N CYS A 307 7.86 -5.03 1.55
CA CYS A 307 7.34 -4.30 0.39
C CYS A 307 6.18 -5.02 -0.29
N LEU A 308 6.23 -6.36 -0.28
CA LEU A 308 5.23 -7.22 -0.89
C LEU A 308 4.06 -7.54 0.04
N TRP A 309 4.07 -7.05 1.29
CA TRP A 309 3.05 -7.33 2.30
C TRP A 309 2.85 -8.85 2.47
N ALA A 310 3.97 -9.58 2.38
CA ALA A 310 3.95 -11.03 2.35
C ALA A 310 3.39 -11.57 3.67
N SER A 311 2.52 -12.58 3.61
CA SER A 311 2.06 -13.30 4.80
C SER A 311 3.13 -14.32 5.23
N ARG A 312 4.34 -13.82 5.53
CA ARG A 312 5.52 -14.63 5.86
C ARG A 312 6.36 -13.93 6.94
N GLY A 313 6.82 -14.70 7.91
CA GLY A 313 7.63 -14.21 9.01
C GLY A 313 7.80 -15.26 10.09
N SER A 314 8.79 -15.07 10.95
CA SER A 314 9.06 -15.99 12.08
C SER A 314 8.03 -15.84 13.21
N LEU A 315 7.37 -14.69 13.29
CA LEU A 315 6.24 -14.41 14.17
C LEU A 315 5.08 -13.81 13.37
N ARG A 316 3.85 -14.09 13.79
CA ARG A 316 2.67 -13.36 13.32
C ARG A 316 1.64 -13.17 14.43
N SER A 317 0.77 -12.20 14.30
CA SER A 317 -0.38 -12.04 15.19
C SER A 317 -1.56 -12.91 14.75
N CYS A 318 -2.59 -13.01 15.60
CA CYS A 318 -3.91 -13.42 15.13
C CYS A 318 -4.48 -12.39 14.14
N GLU A 319 -5.54 -12.77 13.43
CA GLU A 319 -6.26 -11.84 12.55
C GLU A 319 -6.84 -10.70 13.37
N CYS A 320 -6.64 -9.47 12.93
CA CYS A 320 -7.12 -8.28 13.59
C CYS A 320 -7.59 -7.24 12.57
N ALA A 321 -8.42 -6.30 13.04
CA ALA A 321 -8.94 -5.25 12.19
C ALA A 321 -7.79 -4.32 11.74
N PRO A 322 -7.86 -3.78 10.52
CA PRO A 322 -7.02 -2.65 10.17
C PRO A 322 -7.19 -1.52 11.19
N GLY A 323 -6.10 -0.87 11.59
CA GLY A 323 -6.06 0.12 12.66
C GLY A 323 -5.60 -0.45 14.02
N THR A 324 -5.54 -1.76 14.21
CA THR A 324 -5.06 -2.35 15.48
C THR A 324 -3.53 -2.34 15.54
N LEU A 325 -2.93 -1.65 16.52
CA LEU A 325 -1.46 -1.65 16.71
C LEU A 325 -0.94 -3.02 17.15
N PRO A 326 0.35 -3.33 16.90
CA PRO A 326 0.93 -4.63 17.27
C PRO A 326 0.77 -4.97 18.76
N ALA A 327 0.83 -3.96 19.63
CA ALA A 327 0.70 -4.12 21.08
C ALA A 327 -0.74 -4.36 21.54
N ASP A 328 -1.73 -4.01 20.71
CA ASP A 328 -3.15 -4.15 21.03
C ASP A 328 -3.72 -5.50 20.53
N VAL A 329 -2.89 -6.37 19.96
CA VAL A 329 -3.33 -7.67 19.46
C VAL A 329 -3.33 -8.73 20.56
N ASP A 330 -4.40 -9.53 20.63
CA ASP A 330 -4.64 -10.50 21.69
C ASP A 330 -3.64 -11.66 21.76
N ALA A 331 -3.09 -12.07 20.61
CA ALA A 331 -2.25 -13.26 20.53
C ALA A 331 -1.23 -13.20 19.40
N TRP A 332 -0.08 -13.81 19.66
CA TRP A 332 1.00 -14.02 18.72
C TRP A 332 1.29 -15.51 18.54
N GLU A 333 1.73 -15.87 17.34
CA GLU A 333 2.05 -17.21 16.90
C GLU A 333 3.44 -17.22 16.28
N GLU A 334 4.21 -18.28 16.53
CA GLU A 334 5.55 -18.47 15.98
C GLU A 334 5.54 -19.53 14.89
N GLU A 335 6.30 -19.32 13.83
CA GLU A 335 6.52 -20.34 12.81
C GLU A 335 7.24 -21.54 13.44
N SER A 336 6.66 -22.73 13.28
CA SER A 336 7.22 -23.97 13.79
C SER A 336 7.52 -24.94 12.65
N PRO A 337 8.80 -25.28 12.43
CA PRO A 337 9.16 -26.27 11.41
C PRO A 337 8.63 -27.66 11.73
N LEU A 338 8.36 -27.96 13.01
CA LEU A 338 7.81 -29.24 13.46
C LEU A 338 6.37 -29.46 13.04
N TYR A 339 5.58 -28.38 12.94
CA TYR A 339 4.14 -28.45 12.62
C TYR A 339 3.83 -27.91 11.22
N ASN A 340 4.86 -27.49 10.47
CA ASN A 340 4.73 -26.85 9.15
C ASN A 340 3.67 -25.73 9.16
N GLY A 341 3.76 -24.85 10.16
CA GLY A 341 2.76 -23.81 10.39
C GLY A 341 3.05 -23.01 11.65
N TYR A 342 2.12 -22.12 11.99
CA TYR A 342 2.26 -21.24 13.15
C TYR A 342 1.62 -21.85 14.40
N VAL A 343 2.30 -21.72 15.53
CA VAL A 343 1.83 -22.20 16.83
C VAL A 343 1.81 -21.07 17.86
N ARG A 344 0.80 -21.06 18.74
CA ARG A 344 0.62 -19.99 19.72
C ARG A 344 1.84 -19.80 20.63
N ALA A 345 2.36 -18.57 20.66
CA ALA A 345 3.52 -18.18 21.43
C ALA A 345 3.11 -17.61 22.80
N LYS A 346 2.84 -18.49 23.77
CA LYS A 346 2.32 -18.09 25.10
C LYS A 346 3.21 -17.13 25.89
N ALA A 347 4.51 -17.13 25.61
CA ALA A 347 5.49 -16.27 26.28
C ALA A 347 5.75 -14.97 25.52
N CYS A 348 5.24 -14.83 24.30
CA CYS A 348 5.45 -13.64 23.48
C CYS A 348 4.59 -12.49 24.01
N ILE A 349 5.26 -11.39 24.37
CA ILE A 349 4.66 -10.15 24.85
C ILE A 349 5.10 -9.04 23.90
N VAL A 350 4.14 -8.27 23.40
CA VAL A 350 4.37 -7.13 22.50
C VAL A 350 3.85 -5.89 23.19
N THR A 351 4.71 -4.91 23.41
CA THR A 351 4.39 -3.66 24.13
C THR A 351 4.70 -2.45 23.28
N SER A 352 3.80 -1.47 23.25
CA SER A 352 4.02 -0.17 22.62
C SER A 352 4.94 0.70 23.48
N ILE A 353 5.75 1.51 22.82
CA ILE A 353 6.62 2.50 23.46
C ILE A 353 6.25 3.87 22.91
N PRO A 354 5.65 4.75 23.73
CA PRO A 354 5.24 6.08 23.32
C PRO A 354 6.43 6.93 22.80
N GLY A 355 6.15 7.85 21.89
CA GLY A 355 7.14 8.78 21.34
C GLY A 355 7.90 9.61 22.37
N PRO A 356 7.22 10.21 23.37
CA PRO A 356 7.89 10.97 24.43
C PRO A 356 8.90 10.13 25.21
N ASP A 357 8.55 8.88 25.52
CA ASP A 357 9.42 7.96 26.25
C ASP A 357 10.63 7.57 25.39
N LEU A 358 10.43 7.29 24.10
CA LEU A 358 11.51 7.01 23.15
C LEU A 358 12.53 8.14 23.10
N LYS A 359 12.05 9.40 23.13
CA LYS A 359 12.91 10.58 23.15
C LYS A 359 13.70 10.66 24.46
N ILE A 360 13.04 10.47 25.61
CA ILE A 360 13.69 10.43 26.93
C ILE A 360 14.79 9.36 26.96
N PHE A 361 14.53 8.16 26.44
CA PHE A 361 15.52 7.10 26.38
C PHE A 361 16.72 7.45 25.49
N LYS A 362 16.48 8.03 24.30
CA LYS A 362 17.55 8.45 23.39
C LYS A 362 18.40 9.56 24.02
N ASP A 363 17.76 10.57 24.59
CA ASP A 363 18.43 11.70 25.24
C ASP A 363 19.26 11.19 26.45
N ALA A 364 18.71 10.32 27.29
CA ALA A 364 19.40 9.75 28.44
C ALA A 364 20.62 8.91 28.06
N VAL A 365 20.56 8.13 26.97
CA VAL A 365 21.70 7.36 26.48
C VAL A 365 22.78 8.28 25.88
N LEU A 366 22.37 9.30 25.13
CA LEU A 366 23.31 10.27 24.54
C LEU A 366 23.97 11.18 25.58
N SER A 367 23.26 11.49 26.68
CA SER A 367 23.79 12.29 27.79
C SER A 367 24.50 11.46 28.86
N ALA A 368 24.47 10.13 28.76
CA ALA A 368 25.13 9.27 29.74
C ALA A 368 26.66 9.43 29.64
N PRO A 369 27.38 9.50 30.77
CA PRO A 369 28.83 9.57 30.77
C PRO A 369 29.43 8.27 30.19
N PRO A 370 30.65 8.33 29.63
CA PRO A 370 31.30 7.15 29.05
C PRO A 370 31.66 6.09 30.10
N ALA A 371 31.78 6.47 31.37
CA ALA A 371 31.99 5.58 32.49
C ALA A 371 31.41 6.16 33.79
N VAL A 372 31.11 5.27 34.73
CA VAL A 372 30.75 5.62 36.10
C VAL A 372 31.56 4.80 37.09
N GLN A 373 31.89 5.40 38.22
CA GLN A 373 32.61 4.76 39.30
C GLN A 373 31.66 4.50 40.47
N VAL A 374 31.47 3.23 40.83
CA VAL A 374 30.70 2.81 42.01
C VAL A 374 31.66 2.63 43.18
N THR A 375 31.37 3.24 44.32
CA THR A 375 32.18 3.11 45.56
C THR A 375 31.27 2.94 46.77
N GLY A 376 31.79 2.38 47.87
CA GLY A 376 31.09 2.30 49.16
C GLY A 376 30.08 1.15 49.32
N ALA A 377 30.04 0.21 48.37
CA ALA A 377 29.34 -1.05 48.53
C ALA A 377 30.08 -1.94 49.55
N ALA A 378 29.35 -2.68 50.39
CA ALA A 378 29.98 -3.55 51.39
C ALA A 378 30.64 -4.77 50.75
N ALA A 379 30.02 -5.36 49.72
CA ALA A 379 30.70 -6.32 48.86
C ALA A 379 31.61 -5.58 47.85
N THR A 380 32.91 -5.84 47.96
CA THR A 380 33.97 -5.20 47.15
C THR A 380 33.81 -5.44 45.66
N ASP A 381 33.19 -6.55 45.27
CA ASP A 381 32.96 -6.94 43.88
C ASP A 381 32.06 -5.95 43.14
N TRP A 382 31.17 -5.24 43.86
CA TRP A 382 30.29 -4.24 43.28
C TRP A 382 30.94 -2.86 43.10
N ASN A 383 32.03 -2.59 43.83
CA ASN A 383 32.80 -1.34 43.67
C ASN A 383 33.68 -1.41 42.43
N GLY A 384 33.91 -0.28 41.77
CA GLY A 384 34.79 -0.21 40.61
C GLY A 384 34.24 0.65 39.48
N ARG A 385 35.00 0.68 38.39
CA ARG A 385 34.65 1.40 37.17
C ARG A 385 33.74 0.55 36.30
N TYR A 386 32.64 1.13 35.86
CA TYR A 386 31.73 0.56 34.89
C TYR A 386 31.74 1.43 33.64
N THR A 387 31.96 0.82 32.48
CA THR A 387 31.98 1.52 31.20
C THR A 387 30.59 1.47 30.56
N LEU A 388 30.14 2.59 30.01
CA LEU A 388 28.86 2.66 29.31
C LEU A 388 28.86 1.65 28.17
N GLN A 389 27.88 0.76 28.20
CA GLN A 389 27.62 -0.17 27.12
C GLN A 389 26.49 0.39 26.26
N VAL A 390 26.88 0.98 25.14
CA VAL A 390 25.94 1.33 24.07
C VAL A 390 25.52 0.03 23.41
N HIS A 391 24.45 -0.60 23.92
CA HIS A 391 23.88 -1.77 23.28
C HIS A 391 23.31 -1.34 21.93
N GLY A 392 23.99 -1.73 20.85
CA GLY A 392 23.48 -1.53 19.49
C GLY A 392 22.04 -2.05 19.33
N SER A 393 21.67 -3.12 20.05
CA SER A 393 20.41 -3.85 19.91
C SER A 393 19.16 -3.26 20.57
N CYS A 394 19.24 -2.22 21.42
CA CYS A 394 18.04 -1.69 22.06
C CYS A 394 18.25 -0.30 22.71
N PRO A 395 17.77 0.82 22.13
CA PRO A 395 17.88 2.18 22.71
C PRO A 395 16.81 2.48 23.73
N THR A 396 15.74 1.70 23.74
CA THR A 396 14.70 1.75 24.77
C THR A 396 15.22 1.16 26.08
N ARG A 397 16.46 0.68 26.08
CA ARG A 397 17.24 0.39 27.26
C ARG A 397 17.95 1.65 27.72
N LEU A 398 17.48 2.09 28.88
CA LEU A 398 18.16 2.96 29.83
C LEU A 398 19.66 2.64 29.84
N PRO A 399 20.53 3.66 30.00
CA PRO A 399 21.97 3.46 29.97
C PRO A 399 22.37 2.31 30.91
N SER A 400 23.18 1.40 30.41
CA SER A 400 23.70 0.29 31.22
C SER A 400 25.22 0.31 31.17
N PHE A 401 25.85 0.08 32.31
CA PHE A 401 27.30 0.14 32.44
C PHE A 401 27.82 -1.24 32.81
N TRP A 402 28.95 -1.64 32.26
CA TRP A 402 29.54 -2.95 32.44
C TRP A 402 30.91 -2.85 33.09
N LYS A 403 31.13 -3.71 34.08
CA LYS A 403 32.40 -3.91 34.75
C LYS A 403 33.00 -5.21 34.23
N ALA A 404 34.02 -5.09 33.39
CA ALA A 404 34.52 -6.15 32.53
C ALA A 404 35.17 -7.32 33.27
N ASP A 405 35.85 -7.05 34.39
CA ASP A 405 36.58 -8.02 35.19
C ASP A 405 35.68 -9.03 35.91
N LEU A 406 34.42 -8.67 36.18
CA LEU A 406 33.51 -9.51 36.98
C LEU A 406 32.19 -9.86 36.27
N ASP A 407 32.02 -9.44 35.02
CA ASP A 407 30.76 -9.52 34.27
C ASP A 407 29.54 -9.01 35.08
N VAL A 408 29.72 -7.83 35.66
CA VAL A 408 28.69 -7.15 36.45
C VAL A 408 28.18 -5.95 35.69
N TRP A 409 26.87 -5.70 35.83
CA TRP A 409 26.14 -4.67 35.14
C TRP A 409 25.49 -3.73 36.14
N LEU A 410 25.60 -2.42 35.87
CA LEU A 410 24.76 -1.38 36.46
C LEU A 410 23.65 -1.04 35.46
N TYR A 411 22.39 -1.17 35.84
CA TYR A 411 21.23 -1.00 34.95
C TYR A 411 19.98 -0.57 35.72
N GLN A 412 19.09 0.19 35.08
CA GLN A 412 17.78 0.55 35.63
C GLN A 412 16.73 -0.52 35.27
N CYS A 413 15.94 -0.95 36.26
CA CYS A 413 14.84 -1.91 36.07
C CYS A 413 13.50 -1.20 35.82
N ASP A 414 12.46 -1.98 35.50
CA ASP A 414 11.12 -1.49 35.21
C ASP A 414 10.41 -0.87 36.45
N ASP A 415 10.96 -1.07 37.66
CA ASP A 415 10.50 -0.44 38.90
C ASP A 415 11.10 0.97 39.14
N GLY A 416 11.84 1.50 38.16
CA GLY A 416 12.49 2.81 38.21
C GLY A 416 13.77 2.86 39.05
N ARG A 417 14.22 1.74 39.63
CA ARG A 417 15.44 1.68 40.44
C ARG A 417 16.64 1.19 39.63
N TRP A 418 17.83 1.63 40.02
CA TRP A 418 19.09 1.11 39.50
C TRP A 418 19.57 -0.07 40.31
N TYR A 419 20.15 -1.06 39.62
CA TYR A 419 20.66 -2.27 40.19
C TYR A 419 22.08 -2.53 39.72
N VAL A 420 22.90 -3.09 40.61
CA VAL A 420 24.17 -3.73 40.26
C VAL A 420 23.99 -5.23 40.33
N GLY A 421 24.26 -5.96 39.25
CA GLY A 421 24.16 -7.42 39.24
C GLY A 421 24.56 -8.06 37.91
N HIS A 422 24.50 -9.38 37.85
CA HIS A 422 24.92 -10.14 36.67
C HIS A 422 24.03 -9.94 35.44
N LYS A 423 24.60 -10.20 34.26
CA LYS A 423 23.97 -10.11 32.94
C LYS A 423 22.56 -10.72 32.85
N LYS A 424 22.35 -11.90 33.44
CA LYS A 424 21.05 -12.60 33.43
C LYS A 424 19.88 -11.81 34.06
N HIS A 425 20.16 -10.96 35.05
CA HIS A 425 19.14 -10.14 35.71
C HIS A 425 18.88 -8.87 34.91
N LYS A 426 19.96 -8.27 34.37
CA LYS A 426 19.91 -7.12 33.46
C LYS A 426 19.10 -7.40 32.19
N GLU A 427 19.28 -8.59 31.60
CA GLU A 427 18.51 -9.00 30.41
C GLU A 427 17.02 -9.16 30.69
N LYS A 428 16.67 -9.54 31.93
CA LYS A 428 15.30 -9.69 32.41
C LYS A 428 14.71 -8.42 33.04
N ARG A 429 15.52 -7.35 33.20
CA ARG A 429 15.20 -6.13 33.98
C ARG A 429 14.55 -6.40 35.34
N CYS A 430 14.98 -7.48 35.98
CA CYS A 430 14.45 -7.85 37.28
C CYS A 430 15.46 -7.50 38.38
N PRO A 431 14.98 -7.34 39.63
CA PRO A 431 15.85 -7.13 40.77
C PRO A 431 16.96 -8.19 40.85
N GLY A 432 18.20 -7.75 40.73
CA GLY A 432 19.38 -8.61 40.83
C GLY A 432 19.76 -8.91 42.29
N ARG A 433 20.70 -9.85 42.46
CA ARG A 433 21.45 -10.00 43.71
C ARG A 433 22.60 -8.98 43.68
N GLY A 434 22.53 -7.94 44.50
CA GLY A 434 23.55 -6.90 44.57
C GLY A 434 23.03 -5.60 45.17
N LEU A 435 23.47 -4.47 44.63
CA LEU A 435 23.05 -3.13 45.06
C LEU A 435 21.73 -2.74 44.41
N ARG A 436 20.92 -1.96 45.14
CA ARG A 436 19.68 -1.37 44.65
C ARG A 436 19.60 0.09 45.07
N SER A 437 19.34 1.00 44.14
CA SER A 437 19.08 2.41 44.46
C SER A 437 17.63 2.63 44.91
N SER A 438 17.33 3.78 45.49
CA SER A 438 15.98 4.33 45.51
C SER A 438 15.47 4.59 44.09
N ALA A 439 14.15 4.78 43.94
CA ALA A 439 13.55 5.02 42.63
C ALA A 439 14.09 6.34 42.06
N CYS A 440 14.57 6.29 40.82
CA CYS A 440 15.03 7.44 40.05
C CYS A 440 14.06 7.67 38.89
N ARG A 441 14.09 8.87 38.31
CA ARG A 441 13.40 9.06 37.02
C ARG A 441 14.08 8.19 35.97
N THR A 442 13.30 7.77 34.99
CA THR A 442 13.77 6.99 33.84
C THR A 442 14.90 7.74 33.14
N GLY A 443 16.11 7.15 33.11
CA GLY A 443 17.26 7.66 32.38
C GLY A 443 18.18 8.56 33.22
N GLU A 444 17.74 8.98 34.40
CA GLU A 444 18.59 9.72 35.33
C GLU A 444 19.51 8.75 36.07
N LEU A 445 20.81 9.06 36.09
CA LEU A 445 21.78 8.32 36.88
C LEU A 445 21.49 8.46 38.39
N PRO A 446 21.73 7.40 39.17
CA PRO A 446 21.43 7.35 40.61
C PRO A 446 22.50 8.07 41.46
N CYS A 447 23.07 9.18 40.97
CA CYS A 447 24.18 9.89 41.62
C CYS A 447 23.80 10.43 43.00
N LEU A 448 22.52 10.76 43.21
CA LEU A 448 21.96 11.29 44.46
C LEU A 448 20.98 10.33 45.15
N ALA A 449 20.84 9.11 44.62
CA ALA A 449 19.91 8.12 45.17
C ALA A 449 20.51 7.48 46.43
N SER A 450 19.66 7.20 47.43
CA SER A 450 20.03 6.26 48.50
C SER A 450 20.20 4.84 47.92
N TRP A 451 21.08 4.05 48.52
CA TRP A 451 21.35 2.68 48.07
C TRP A 451 21.18 1.69 49.23
N ASP A 452 20.56 0.56 48.91
CA ASP A 452 20.44 -0.59 49.79
C ASP A 452 21.27 -1.74 49.21
N GLU A 453 21.91 -2.52 50.08
CA GLU A 453 22.59 -3.75 49.68
C GLU A 453 21.73 -4.95 50.03
N HIS A 454 21.39 -5.75 49.02
CA HIS A 454 20.60 -6.96 49.24
C HIS A 454 21.52 -8.09 49.70
N ARG A 455 21.52 -8.36 51.02
CA ARG A 455 22.17 -9.56 51.58
C ARG A 455 21.13 -10.67 51.74
N TRP A 456 21.32 -11.76 51.00
CA TRP A 456 20.52 -12.97 51.22
C TRP A 456 21.07 -13.70 52.46
N CYS A 457 20.35 -13.61 53.58
CA CYS A 457 20.46 -14.58 54.66
C CYS A 457 19.36 -15.62 54.44
N TYR A 458 19.70 -16.92 54.49
CA TYR A 458 18.81 -18.06 54.18
C TYR A 458 17.44 -18.07 54.89
N ALA A 459 17.19 -17.18 55.87
CA ALA A 459 15.94 -17.09 56.60
C ALA A 459 15.07 -15.84 56.29
N ARG A 460 15.63 -14.71 55.83
CA ARG A 460 14.91 -13.46 55.49
C ARG A 460 15.74 -12.57 54.56
N SER A 461 15.09 -11.93 53.57
CA SER A 461 15.68 -10.80 52.85
C SER A 461 15.83 -9.61 53.80
N ILE A 462 17.06 -9.30 54.19
CA ILE A 462 17.39 -8.09 54.94
C ILE A 462 18.16 -7.19 53.98
N PHE A 463 17.57 -6.04 53.65
CA PHE A 463 18.29 -4.96 53.00
C PHE A 463 18.95 -4.17 54.12
N GLU A 464 20.28 -4.22 54.18
CA GLU A 464 21.04 -3.32 55.06
C GLU A 464 21.27 -2.03 54.28
N PRO A 465 20.98 -0.85 54.87
CA PRO A 465 21.27 0.42 54.21
C PRO A 465 22.77 0.49 53.93
N ALA A 466 23.13 0.67 52.65
CA ALA A 466 24.53 0.78 52.27
C ALA A 466 25.01 2.17 52.70
N VAL A 467 25.92 2.23 53.67
CA VAL A 467 26.19 3.46 54.43
C VAL A 467 26.79 4.57 53.55
N CYS A 468 27.41 4.26 52.41
CA CYS A 468 28.13 5.24 51.59
C CYS A 468 28.21 4.89 50.08
N VAL A 469 27.20 4.29 49.46
CA VAL A 469 27.31 4.02 48.01
C VAL A 469 27.23 5.33 47.22
N LYS A 470 28.29 5.63 46.46
CA LYS A 470 28.34 6.78 45.55
C LYS A 470 28.59 6.29 44.13
N VAL A 471 27.79 6.82 43.21
CA VAL A 471 28.04 6.72 41.77
C VAL A 471 28.63 8.04 41.33
N LEU A 472 29.92 8.02 41.00
CA LEU A 472 30.63 9.19 40.49
C LEU A 472 30.63 9.13 38.97
N VAL A 473 30.26 10.25 38.36
CA VAL A 473 30.35 10.47 36.92
C VAL A 473 31.81 10.82 36.63
N GLU A 474 32.44 10.10 35.71
CA GLU A 474 33.74 10.55 35.21
C GLU A 474 33.53 11.57 34.09
N GLU A 475 34.11 12.75 34.25
CA GLU A 475 34.22 13.73 33.16
C GLU A 475 35.22 13.18 32.14
N GLY A 476 34.72 12.80 30.97
CA GLY A 476 35.48 12.21 29.87
C GLY A 476 36.02 13.24 28.89
#